data_AF-A0A527GU25-F1
#
_entry.id   AF-A0A527GU25-F1
#
_cell.length_a   1.000
_cell.length_b   1.000
_cell.length_c   1.000
_cell.angle_alpha   90.00
_cell.angle_beta   90.00
_cell.angle_gamma   90.00
#
_symmetry.space_group_name_H-M   'P 1'
#
loop_
_entity.id
_entity.type
_entity.pdbx_description
1 polymer ?
#
loop_
_entity_poly.entity_id
_entity_poly.type
_entity_poly.pdbx_seq_one_letter_code
_entity_poly.pdbx_strand_id
1 'polypeptide(L)'
;GFWRVSNPRIAQQYRLNVGTIIEVPALNVRYVQAGSKGAASRGGRVLGKIEEAFLETLTHGDTFMFAGKVLRFEGIRENECFVSNAPGSDAKVPYYGGGKFPLSTYLAEQVRIMLDDPQRWKKLPEQVADWLRFQADKSVLPKRDDLLIETFPR
;
A
#
# COMPACT_ATOMS: atom_id res chain seq x y z
N GLY A 1 21.46 -36.81 -2.95
CA GLY A 1 21.38 -35.66 -3.88
C GLY A 1 22.72 -35.47 -4.54
N PHE A 2 22.77 -35.34 -5.86
CA PHE A 2 24.01 -35.33 -6.65
C PHE A 2 24.67 -33.94 -6.79
N TRP A 3 24.09 -32.90 -6.18
CA TRP A 3 24.53 -31.51 -6.32
C TRP A 3 24.67 -30.84 -4.96
N ARG A 4 25.73 -30.03 -4.81
CA ARG A 4 26.01 -29.19 -3.64
C ARG A 4 26.47 -27.82 -4.09
N VAL A 5 26.25 -26.79 -3.26
CA VAL A 5 26.79 -25.46 -3.51
C VAL A 5 28.32 -25.54 -3.54
N SER A 6 28.94 -25.10 -4.64
CA SER A 6 30.38 -25.22 -4.87
C SER A 6 31.21 -24.31 -3.97
N ASN A 7 30.66 -23.17 -3.51
CA ASN A 7 31.33 -22.20 -2.65
C ASN A 7 30.57 -22.03 -1.31
N PRO A 8 31.18 -22.39 -0.16
CA PRO A 8 30.57 -22.20 1.15
C PRO A 8 30.15 -20.76 1.47
N ARG A 9 30.83 -19.74 0.92
CA ARG A 9 30.47 -18.33 1.11
C ARG A 9 29.12 -17.99 0.50
N ILE A 10 28.77 -18.59 -0.65
CA ILE A 10 27.46 -18.38 -1.29
C ILE A 10 26.35 -18.95 -0.40
N ALA A 11 26.56 -20.13 0.18
CA ALA A 11 25.60 -20.74 1.10
C ALA A 11 25.44 -19.90 2.38
N GLN A 12 26.51 -19.31 2.89
CA GLN A 12 26.47 -18.42 4.05
C GLN A 12 25.75 -17.11 3.74
N GLN A 13 26.07 -16.45 2.62
CA GLN A 13 25.40 -15.23 2.18
C GLN A 13 23.90 -15.47 1.97
N TYR A 14 23.53 -16.58 1.33
CA TYR A 14 22.13 -16.95 1.15
C TYR A 14 21.42 -17.11 2.50
N ARG A 15 22.03 -17.80 3.48
CA ARG A 15 21.45 -17.95 4.83
C ARG A 15 21.33 -16.64 5.60
N LEU A 16 22.22 -15.68 5.37
CA LEU A 16 22.16 -14.36 6.00
C LEU A 16 21.06 -13.46 5.40
N ASN A 17 20.66 -13.70 4.14
CA ASN A 17 19.66 -12.88 3.45
C ASN A 17 18.31 -13.58 3.27
N VAL A 18 18.25 -14.90 3.48
CA VAL A 18 16.99 -15.65 3.40
C VAL A 18 16.10 -15.26 4.58
N GLY A 19 14.96 -14.66 4.30
CA GLY A 19 14.03 -14.19 5.33
C GLY A 19 14.29 -12.78 5.87
N THR A 20 15.14 -11.96 5.23
CA THR A 20 15.27 -10.55 5.62
C THR A 20 13.97 -9.81 5.32
N ILE A 21 13.28 -9.33 6.37
CA ILE A 21 12.18 -8.39 6.25
C ILE A 21 12.79 -7.05 5.84
N ILE A 22 12.66 -6.70 4.56
CA ILE A 22 13.01 -5.36 4.08
C ILE A 22 11.84 -4.42 4.39
N GLU A 23 12.10 -3.37 5.16
CA GLU A 23 11.15 -2.26 5.32
C GLU A 23 11.09 -1.49 4.00
N VAL A 24 9.89 -1.15 3.55
CA VAL A 24 9.73 -0.30 2.36
C VAL A 24 10.17 1.12 2.73
N PRO A 25 11.05 1.76 1.93
CA PRO A 25 11.47 3.14 2.20
C PRO A 25 10.28 4.09 2.32
N ALA A 26 10.29 4.91 3.36
CA ALA A 26 9.23 5.87 3.64
C ALA A 26 9.80 7.20 4.16
N LEU A 27 9.22 8.30 3.68
CA LEU A 27 9.62 9.66 4.02
C LEU A 27 8.65 10.26 5.04
N ASN A 28 9.16 11.15 5.89
CA ASN A 28 8.33 11.94 6.80
C ASN A 28 7.50 12.96 6.01
N VAL A 29 6.18 12.99 6.21
CA VAL A 29 5.30 14.00 5.61
C VAL A 29 5.28 15.23 6.52
N ARG A 30 5.77 16.37 6.03
CA ARG A 30 5.94 17.58 6.83
C ARG A 30 5.32 18.81 6.18
N TYR A 31 4.58 19.56 6.98
CA TYR A 31 4.02 20.83 6.53
C TYR A 31 5.06 21.90 6.23
N VAL A 32 4.82 22.68 5.18
CA VAL A 32 5.54 23.92 4.85
C VAL A 32 4.56 24.98 4.36
N GLN A 33 5.02 26.21 4.22
CA GLN A 33 4.27 27.25 3.53
C GLN A 33 4.07 26.87 2.05
N ALA A 34 2.87 27.12 1.53
CA ALA A 34 2.53 26.87 0.13
C ALA A 34 3.48 27.62 -0.81
N GLY A 35 4.00 26.94 -1.84
CA GLY A 35 4.88 27.53 -2.85
C GLY A 35 6.35 27.60 -2.43
N SER A 36 6.72 26.98 -1.31
CA SER A 36 8.10 26.94 -0.83
C SER A 36 9.04 26.08 -1.70
N LYS A 37 8.54 25.34 -2.70
CA LYS A 37 9.32 24.48 -3.61
C LYS A 37 10.35 23.60 -2.88
N GLY A 38 9.97 23.05 -1.72
CA GLY A 38 10.85 22.20 -0.91
C GLY A 38 11.93 22.95 -0.10
N ALA A 39 11.81 24.27 0.05
CA ALA A 39 12.57 25.03 1.02
C ALA A 39 11.96 24.80 2.42
N ALA A 40 12.71 24.10 3.27
CA ALA A 40 12.32 23.87 4.65
C ALA A 40 12.20 25.21 5.39
N SER A 41 10.97 25.68 5.64
CA SER A 41 10.75 26.51 6.81
C SER A 41 11.01 25.60 8.01
N ARG A 42 12.17 25.73 8.65
CA ARG A 42 12.51 24.99 9.88
C ARG A 42 11.30 25.05 10.83
N GLY A 43 10.69 23.92 11.17
CA GLY A 43 9.63 23.85 12.20
C GLY A 43 8.23 23.39 11.75
N GLY A 44 8.04 22.97 10.50
CA GLY A 44 6.77 22.38 10.07
C GLY A 44 6.36 21.12 10.82
N ARG A 45 5.07 20.97 11.15
CA ARG A 45 4.52 19.77 11.81
C ARG A 45 4.66 18.53 10.91
N VAL A 46 5.15 17.43 11.48
CA VAL A 46 5.15 16.10 10.84
C VAL A 46 3.79 15.45 11.04
N LEU A 47 3.21 14.95 9.95
CA LEU A 47 1.92 14.27 9.95
C LEU A 47 2.03 12.74 10.07
N GLY A 48 3.15 12.17 9.64
CA GLY A 48 3.36 10.72 9.61
C GLY A 48 4.40 10.35 8.56
N LYS A 49 4.40 9.09 8.14
CA LYS A 49 5.28 8.57 7.08
C LYS A 49 4.46 8.08 5.89
N ILE A 50 5.03 8.23 4.70
CA ILE A 50 4.44 7.76 3.44
C ILE A 50 5.52 7.10 2.59
N GLU A 51 5.17 6.05 1.86
CA GLU A 51 6.14 5.30 1.05
C GLU A 51 6.74 6.17 -0.06
N GLU A 52 8.05 6.03 -0.26
CA GLU A 52 8.80 6.76 -1.27
C GLU A 52 8.27 6.49 -2.68
N ALA A 53 7.95 5.23 -2.98
CA ALA A 53 7.46 4.81 -4.29
C ALA A 53 6.19 5.56 -4.72
N PHE A 54 5.27 5.86 -3.79
CA PHE A 54 4.10 6.68 -4.10
C PHE A 54 4.50 8.12 -4.40
N LEU A 55 5.40 8.69 -3.59
CA LEU A 55 5.85 10.07 -3.76
C LEU A 55 6.59 10.31 -5.08
N GLU A 56 7.34 9.32 -5.57
CA GLU A 56 8.01 9.37 -6.87
C GLU A 56 7.03 9.49 -8.05
N THR A 57 5.77 9.11 -7.87
CA THR A 57 4.71 9.29 -8.88
C THR A 57 4.12 10.71 -8.91
N LEU A 58 4.51 11.57 -7.96
CA LEU A 58 3.95 12.91 -7.81
C LEU A 58 4.82 13.96 -8.49
N THR A 59 4.17 14.92 -9.14
CA THR A 59 4.79 16.16 -9.60
C THR A 59 4.48 17.29 -8.62
N HIS A 60 5.36 18.29 -8.52
CA HIS A 60 5.11 19.48 -7.72
C HIS A 60 3.72 20.08 -8.05
N GLY A 61 2.91 20.31 -7.01
CA GLY A 61 1.54 20.80 -7.15
C GLY A 61 0.47 19.71 -7.15
N ASP A 62 0.83 18.43 -7.35
CA ASP A 62 -0.11 17.32 -7.22
C ASP A 62 -0.71 17.26 -5.81
N THR A 63 -1.97 16.84 -5.73
CA THR A 63 -2.68 16.70 -4.46
C THR A 63 -2.93 15.23 -4.13
N PHE A 64 -2.80 14.88 -2.85
CA PHE A 64 -3.06 13.54 -2.35
C PHE A 64 -3.71 13.54 -0.96
N MET A 65 -4.46 12.49 -0.65
CA MET A 65 -5.11 12.31 0.64
C MET A 65 -4.14 11.67 1.63
N PHE A 66 -3.90 12.31 2.77
CA PHE A 66 -3.10 11.72 3.86
C PHE A 66 -3.57 12.22 5.22
N ALA A 67 -3.66 11.31 6.19
CA ALA A 67 -4.16 11.60 7.55
C ALA A 67 -5.50 12.39 7.56
N GLY A 68 -6.42 12.05 6.64
CA GLY A 68 -7.73 12.70 6.49
C GLY A 68 -7.68 14.11 5.91
N LYS A 69 -6.60 14.49 5.22
CA LYS A 69 -6.40 15.83 4.64
C LYS A 69 -6.00 15.73 3.18
N VAL A 70 -6.48 16.67 2.36
CA VAL A 70 -5.95 16.87 1.01
C VAL A 70 -4.71 17.76 1.13
N LEU A 71 -3.57 17.18 0.76
CA LEU A 71 -2.26 17.82 0.85
C LEU A 71 -1.72 18.03 -0.56
N ARG A 72 -1.08 19.18 -0.79
CA ARG A 72 -0.35 19.48 -2.01
C ARG A 72 1.13 19.15 -1.84
N PHE A 73 1.69 18.40 -2.77
CA PHE A 73 3.09 18.04 -2.83
C PHE A 73 3.95 19.26 -3.23
N GLU A 74 4.85 19.68 -2.34
CA GLU A 74 5.75 20.83 -2.57
C GLU A 74 7.14 20.38 -3.02
N GLY A 75 7.55 19.16 -2.67
CA GLY A 75 8.83 18.56 -3.06
C GLY A 75 9.41 17.63 -2.00
N ILE A 76 10.50 16.95 -2.34
CA ILE A 76 11.26 16.08 -1.45
C ILE A 76 12.62 16.70 -1.17
N ARG A 77 13.07 16.61 0.07
CA ARG A 77 14.46 16.90 0.44
C ARG A 77 14.89 15.97 1.55
N GLU A 78 16.05 15.35 1.38
CA GLU A 78 16.56 14.34 2.33
C GLU A 78 15.50 13.26 2.55
N ASN A 79 15.06 13.03 3.80
CA ASN A 79 14.06 12.03 4.15
C ASN A 79 12.68 12.64 4.48
N GLU A 80 12.41 13.83 3.92
CA GLU A 80 11.21 14.63 4.18
C GLU A 80 10.46 14.92 2.87
N CYS A 81 9.15 14.67 2.90
CA CYS A 81 8.19 15.07 1.90
C CYS A 81 7.46 16.32 2.38
N PHE A 82 7.66 17.43 1.67
CA PHE A 82 7.07 18.70 2.03
C PHE A 82 5.68 18.87 1.43
N VAL A 83 4.75 19.33 2.26
CA VAL A 83 3.34 19.48 1.88
C VAL A 83 2.73 20.79 2.35
N SER A 84 1.73 21.28 1.64
CA SER A 84 0.84 22.36 2.07
C SER A 84 -0.63 21.92 2.00
N ASN A 85 -1.55 22.70 2.58
CA ASN A 85 -2.98 22.39 2.51
C ASN A 85 -3.53 22.72 1.11
N ALA A 86 -4.35 21.83 0.54
CA ALA A 86 -5.10 22.07 -0.69
C ALA A 86 -6.53 21.49 -0.62
N PRO A 87 -7.40 22.03 0.26
CA PRO A 87 -8.77 21.54 0.36
C PRO A 87 -9.53 21.75 -0.97
N GLY A 88 -10.34 20.76 -1.36
CA GLY A 88 -11.21 20.83 -2.54
C GLY A 88 -10.57 20.47 -3.88
N SER A 89 -9.31 20.01 -3.89
CA SER A 89 -8.66 19.46 -5.08
C SER A 89 -8.90 17.96 -5.24
N ASP A 90 -8.86 17.46 -6.48
CA ASP A 90 -8.96 16.02 -6.76
C ASP A 90 -7.69 15.32 -6.25
N ALA A 91 -7.83 14.48 -5.23
CA ALA A 91 -6.72 13.97 -4.45
C ALA A 91 -6.39 12.53 -4.85
N LYS A 92 -5.13 12.29 -5.26
CA LYS A 92 -4.60 10.93 -5.41
C LYS A 92 -4.63 10.22 -4.05
N VAL A 93 -4.91 8.91 -4.06
CA VAL A 93 -4.87 8.09 -2.85
C VAL A 93 -3.50 7.40 -2.79
N PRO A 94 -2.74 7.55 -1.68
CA PRO A 94 -1.50 6.82 -1.49
C PRO A 94 -1.74 5.32 -1.58
N TYR A 95 -0.95 4.65 -2.43
CA TYR A 95 -0.86 3.20 -2.39
C TYR A 95 0.33 2.81 -1.52
N TYR A 96 0.14 1.77 -0.72
CA TYR A 96 1.19 1.17 0.07
C TYR A 96 1.56 -0.14 -0.60
N GLY A 97 2.76 -0.20 -1.17
CA GLY A 97 3.32 -1.38 -1.80
C GLY A 97 3.63 -2.50 -0.81
N GLY A 98 3.48 -2.24 0.51
CA GLY A 98 3.14 -3.19 1.56
C GLY A 98 3.65 -4.60 1.31
N GLY A 99 4.87 -4.86 1.81
CA GLY A 99 5.67 -6.08 1.69
C GLY A 99 5.01 -7.18 0.87
N LYS A 100 5.42 -7.30 -0.41
CA LYS A 100 5.02 -8.36 -1.35
C LYS A 100 4.62 -9.61 -0.57
N PHE A 101 3.34 -9.81 -0.35
CA PHE A 101 2.83 -11.13 -0.06
C PHE A 101 2.69 -11.73 -1.46
N PRO A 102 3.67 -12.52 -1.95
CA PRO A 102 3.49 -13.18 -3.23
C PRO A 102 2.33 -14.14 -3.05
N LEU A 103 1.13 -13.67 -3.37
CA LEU A 103 -0.02 -14.53 -3.64
C LEU A 103 0.39 -15.34 -4.86
N SER A 104 0.96 -16.53 -4.59
CA SER A 104 1.20 -17.49 -5.65
C SER A 104 -0.12 -17.73 -6.37
N THR A 105 -0.05 -18.08 -7.65
CA THR A 105 -1.25 -18.39 -8.43
C THR A 105 -2.14 -19.41 -7.72
N TYR A 106 -1.52 -20.40 -7.06
CA TYR A 106 -2.20 -21.40 -6.24
C TYR A 106 -2.86 -20.82 -4.99
N LEU A 107 -2.16 -19.96 -4.24
CA LEU A 107 -2.74 -19.33 -3.05
C LEU A 107 -3.91 -18.40 -3.43
N ALA A 108 -3.76 -17.65 -4.52
CA ALA A 108 -4.82 -16.79 -5.05
C ALA A 108 -6.04 -17.61 -5.49
N GLU A 109 -5.84 -18.76 -6.12
CA GLU A 109 -6.91 -19.69 -6.45
C GLU A 109 -7.64 -20.19 -5.21
N GLN A 110 -6.92 -20.59 -4.15
CA GLN A 110 -7.56 -21.03 -2.90
C GLN A 110 -8.39 -19.93 -2.24
N VAL A 111 -7.90 -18.69 -2.26
CA VAL A 111 -8.66 -17.54 -1.77
C VAL A 111 -9.93 -17.35 -2.60
N ARG A 112 -9.86 -17.40 -3.93
CA ARG A 112 -11.05 -17.28 -4.79
C ARG A 112 -12.08 -18.38 -4.53
N ILE A 113 -11.65 -19.63 -4.38
CA ILE A 113 -12.53 -20.76 -4.02
C ILE A 113 -13.18 -20.55 -2.64
N MET A 114 -12.44 -19.99 -1.70
CA MET A 114 -12.96 -19.69 -0.35
C MET A 114 -14.04 -18.61 -0.38
N LEU A 115 -13.87 -17.58 -1.22
CA LEU A 115 -14.85 -16.50 -1.38
C LEU A 115 -16.10 -16.95 -2.14
N ASP A 116 -15.97 -17.82 -3.14
CA ASP A 116 -17.06 -18.32 -4.00
C ASP A 116 -18.05 -19.26 -3.27
N ASP A 117 -17.68 -19.83 -2.12
CA ASP A 117 -18.50 -20.81 -1.39
C ASP A 117 -18.99 -20.28 -0.03
N PRO A 118 -20.27 -19.85 0.08
CA PRO A 118 -20.85 -19.36 1.33
C PRO A 118 -20.80 -20.33 2.51
N GLN A 119 -20.71 -21.65 2.25
CA GLN A 119 -20.57 -22.62 3.35
C GLN A 119 -19.18 -22.56 3.98
N ARG A 120 -18.16 -22.14 3.23
CA ARG A 120 -16.81 -21.95 3.76
C ARG A 120 -16.68 -20.70 4.61
N TRP A 121 -17.51 -19.68 4.40
CA TRP A 121 -17.46 -18.44 5.19
C TRP A 121 -17.70 -18.69 6.67
N LYS A 122 -18.52 -19.69 7.01
CA LYS A 122 -18.77 -20.13 8.40
C LYS A 122 -17.51 -20.64 9.13
N LYS A 123 -16.46 -21.00 8.39
CA LYS A 123 -15.17 -21.44 8.93
C LYS A 123 -14.17 -20.30 9.09
N LEU A 124 -14.49 -19.12 8.57
CA LEU A 124 -13.66 -17.92 8.72
C LEU A 124 -13.90 -17.28 10.09
N PRO A 125 -12.96 -16.47 10.58
CA PRO A 125 -13.23 -15.59 11.71
C PRO A 125 -14.52 -14.79 11.46
N GLU A 126 -15.36 -14.67 12.49
CA GLU A 126 -16.72 -14.09 12.38
C GLU A 126 -16.71 -12.71 11.71
N GLN A 127 -15.77 -11.85 12.10
CA GLN A 127 -15.56 -10.53 11.50
C GLN A 127 -15.37 -10.58 9.97
N VAL A 128 -14.64 -11.58 9.46
CA VAL A 128 -14.40 -11.74 8.02
C VAL A 128 -15.66 -12.25 7.34
N ALA A 129 -16.36 -13.19 7.95
CA ALA A 129 -17.63 -13.70 7.41
C ALA A 129 -18.68 -12.58 7.32
N ASP A 130 -18.72 -11.66 8.29
CA ASP A 130 -19.59 -10.49 8.26
C ASP A 130 -19.27 -9.55 7.11
N TRP A 131 -17.99 -9.29 6.81
CA TRP A 131 -17.61 -8.49 5.65
C TRP A 131 -18.12 -9.10 4.33
N LEU A 132 -18.04 -10.42 4.18
CA LEU A 132 -18.57 -11.11 2.99
C LEU A 132 -20.09 -11.00 2.89
N ARG A 133 -20.80 -11.09 4.01
CA ARG A 133 -22.26 -10.86 4.05
C ARG A 133 -22.61 -9.43 3.67
N PHE A 134 -21.91 -8.44 4.23
CA PHE A 134 -22.13 -7.04 3.87
C PHE A 134 -21.85 -6.76 2.39
N GLN A 135 -20.81 -7.36 1.81
CA GLN A 135 -20.55 -7.25 0.38
C GLN A 135 -21.70 -7.86 -0.44
N ALA A 136 -22.22 -9.03 -0.05
CA ALA A 136 -23.35 -9.66 -0.72
C ALA A 136 -24.67 -8.87 -0.58
N ASP A 137 -24.83 -8.11 0.50
CA ASP A 137 -25.99 -7.23 0.70
C ASP A 137 -25.91 -5.95 -0.14
N LYS A 138 -24.69 -5.44 -0.37
CA LYS A 138 -24.47 -4.16 -1.08
C LYS A 138 -24.18 -4.32 -2.57
N SER A 139 -23.67 -5.47 -2.97
CA SER A 139 -23.16 -5.75 -4.30
C SER A 139 -23.14 -7.28 -4.52
N VAL A 140 -22.18 -7.77 -5.29
CA VAL A 140 -21.98 -9.18 -5.59
C VAL A 140 -20.60 -9.62 -5.05
N LEU A 141 -20.49 -10.88 -4.67
CA LEU A 141 -19.19 -11.55 -4.52
C LEU A 141 -18.87 -12.29 -5.83
N PRO A 142 -17.74 -11.98 -6.50
CA PRO A 142 -17.41 -12.63 -7.77
C PRO A 142 -17.20 -14.13 -7.57
N LYS A 143 -17.63 -14.92 -8.55
CA LYS A 143 -17.24 -16.33 -8.61
C LYS A 143 -15.76 -16.46 -8.86
N ARG A 144 -15.21 -17.66 -8.66
CA ARG A 144 -13.77 -17.92 -8.79
C ARG A 144 -13.14 -17.53 -10.14
N ASP A 145 -13.94 -17.52 -11.20
CA ASP A 145 -13.54 -17.27 -12.60
C ASP A 145 -14.07 -15.92 -13.12
N ASP A 146 -14.71 -15.11 -12.25
CA ASP A 146 -15.33 -13.84 -12.63
C ASP A 146 -14.49 -12.65 -12.16
N LEU A 147 -14.55 -11.55 -12.93
CA LEU A 147 -14.06 -10.24 -12.51
C LEU A 147 -15.26 -9.34 -12.21
N LEU A 148 -15.33 -8.85 -10.97
CA LEU A 148 -16.33 -7.86 -10.57
C LEU A 148 -15.79 -6.44 -10.84
N ILE A 149 -16.59 -5.61 -11.50
CA ILE A 149 -16.31 -4.19 -11.71
C ILE A 149 -17.42 -3.40 -10.99
N GLU A 150 -17.03 -2.55 -10.05
CA GLU A 150 -17.96 -1.73 -9.26
C GLU A 150 -17.77 -0.25 -9.57
N THR A 151 -18.88 0.50 -9.57
CA THR A 151 -18.87 1.96 -9.73
C THR A 151 -19.75 2.57 -8.65
N PHE A 152 -19.29 3.66 -8.05
CA PHE A 152 -19.99 4.35 -6.97
C PHE A 152 -20.29 5.79 -7.38
N PRO A 153 -21.45 6.36 -7.00
CA PRO A 153 -21.73 7.78 -7.18
C PRO A 153 -20.65 8.63 -6.49
N ARG A 154 -20.26 9.73 -7.14
CA ARG A 154 -19.33 10.73 -6.57
C ARG A 154 -20.04 11.67 -5.62
#